data_AF-A0A2V5T1Q1-F1
#
_entry.id   AF-A0A2V5T1Q1-F1
#
_cell.length_a   1.000
_cell.length_b   1.000
_cell.length_c   1.000
_cell.angle_alpha   90.00
_cell.angle_beta   90.00
_cell.angle_gamma   90.00
#
_symmetry.space_group_name_H-M   'P 1'
#
loop_
_entity.id
_entity.type
_entity.pdbx_description
1 polymer ?
#
loop_
_entity_poly.entity_id
_entity_poly.type
_entity_poly.pdbx_seq_one_letter_code
_entity_poly.pdbx_strand_id
1 'polypeptide(L)'
;MKGRKQDSKGHQHSRVLILVDESNVGSSVRTAGRGLDWLKLREFLAGPNTGRELIEMVVYAGLPPAIPAWQEERDKKNKFMYWLRSNGFMVVTKDGAPAEEGHYKANVDVMMAIDALELSVEMLPDVVILVTGDADFAYLAIKLRRRGIRVEVASVAANLGNTLRSAANAVIDLAPLFRTFDIMKVQDLPAATSPRPQQRRRRLRFRPPASQTV
;
A
#
# COMPACT_ATOMS: atom_id res chain seq x y z
N MET A 1 57.42 -11.55 3.26
CA MET A 1 56.94 -10.24 2.72
C MET A 1 55.64 -10.47 1.95
N LYS A 2 54.76 -9.46 1.97
CA LYS A 2 53.31 -9.52 1.75
C LYS A 2 52.90 -9.87 0.32
N GLY A 3 51.91 -10.75 0.18
CA GLY A 3 50.99 -10.81 -0.96
C GLY A 3 49.57 -10.65 -0.44
N ARG A 4 49.11 -9.40 -0.28
CA ARG A 4 47.76 -9.06 0.18
C ARG A 4 46.81 -9.43 -0.96
N LYS A 5 46.07 -10.53 -0.83
CA LYS A 5 44.91 -10.80 -1.69
C LYS A 5 43.98 -9.60 -1.54
N GLN A 6 43.71 -8.92 -2.65
CA GLN A 6 42.67 -7.92 -2.72
C GLN A 6 41.35 -8.68 -2.56
N ASP A 7 40.74 -8.57 -1.37
CA ASP A 7 39.36 -8.99 -1.18
C ASP A 7 38.49 -8.11 -2.08
N SER A 8 37.98 -8.71 -3.14
CA SER A 8 36.96 -8.15 -4.00
C SER A 8 35.68 -7.94 -3.19
N LYS A 9 35.57 -6.81 -2.49
CA LYS A 9 34.28 -6.31 -1.99
C LYS A 9 33.44 -5.85 -3.19
N GLY A 10 32.92 -6.82 -3.95
CA GLY A 10 31.74 -6.56 -4.78
C GLY A 10 30.66 -6.06 -3.83
N HIS A 11 30.16 -4.85 -4.07
CA HIS A 11 28.99 -4.37 -3.35
C HIS A 11 27.84 -5.30 -3.78
N GLN A 12 27.52 -6.31 -2.97
CA GLN A 12 26.31 -7.08 -3.20
C GLN A 12 25.15 -6.13 -3.03
N HIS A 13 24.45 -5.84 -4.14
CA HIS A 13 23.21 -5.09 -4.09
C HIS A 13 22.20 -5.90 -3.26
N SER A 14 21.50 -5.24 -2.34
CA SER A 14 20.45 -5.92 -1.59
C SER A 14 19.26 -6.18 -2.50
N ARG A 15 18.87 -7.44 -2.66
CA ARG A 15 17.72 -7.83 -3.45
C ARG A 15 16.44 -7.42 -2.73
N VAL A 16 15.61 -6.60 -3.38
CA VAL A 16 14.44 -6.00 -2.77
C VAL A 16 13.14 -6.41 -3.43
N LEU A 17 12.17 -6.83 -2.62
CA LEU A 17 10.78 -7.03 -3.01
C LEU A 17 9.94 -5.87 -2.46
N ILE A 18 9.17 -5.21 -3.32
CA ILE A 18 8.31 -4.10 -2.93
C ILE A 18 6.86 -4.53 -3.08
N LEU A 19 6.08 -4.37 -2.01
CA LEU A 19 4.66 -4.70 -1.98
C LEU A 19 3.89 -3.42 -1.64
N VAL A 20 2.98 -3.00 -2.53
CA VAL A 20 2.33 -1.70 -2.45
C VAL A 20 0.83 -1.83 -2.25
N ASP A 21 0.31 -1.19 -1.21
CA ASP A 21 -1.12 -0.90 -1.09
C ASP A 21 -1.43 0.40 -1.84
N GLU A 22 -2.05 0.26 -3.03
CA GLU A 22 -2.38 1.40 -3.89
C GLU A 22 -3.28 2.42 -3.21
N SER A 23 -4.25 1.95 -2.40
CA SER A 23 -5.22 2.83 -1.75
C SER A 23 -4.56 3.65 -0.63
N ASN A 24 -3.62 3.05 0.09
CA ASN A 24 -2.85 3.76 1.12
C ASN A 24 -1.89 4.81 0.53
N VAL A 25 -1.19 4.49 -0.56
CA VAL A 25 -0.32 5.46 -1.25
C VAL A 25 -1.14 6.58 -1.87
N GLY A 26 -2.21 6.25 -2.61
CA GLY A 26 -3.06 7.23 -3.26
C GLY A 26 -3.70 8.20 -2.27
N SER A 27 -4.18 7.72 -1.12
CA SER A 27 -4.74 8.59 -0.07
C SER A 27 -3.70 9.52 0.56
N SER A 28 -2.49 9.01 0.81
CA SER A 28 -1.38 9.80 1.36
C SER A 28 -0.94 10.92 0.43
N VAL A 29 -0.86 10.66 -0.88
CA VAL A 29 -0.44 11.64 -1.90
C VAL A 29 -1.52 12.69 -2.14
N ARG A 30 -2.80 12.27 -2.20
CA ARG A 30 -3.93 13.21 -2.31
C ARG A 30 -4.00 14.18 -1.13
N THR A 31 -3.71 13.70 0.09
CA THR A 31 -3.62 14.55 1.29
C THR A 31 -2.51 15.60 1.17
N ALA A 32 -1.45 15.31 0.41
CA ALA A 32 -0.40 16.27 0.10
C ALA A 32 -0.75 17.24 -1.05
N GLY A 33 -1.91 17.09 -1.70
CA GLY A 33 -2.34 17.94 -2.82
C GLY A 33 -1.58 17.68 -4.13
N ARG A 34 -0.99 16.50 -4.29
CA ARG A 34 -0.13 16.15 -5.43
C ARG A 34 -0.70 15.02 -6.27
N GLY A 35 -0.25 14.90 -7.52
CA GLY A 35 -0.46 13.72 -8.35
C GLY A 35 0.57 12.64 -8.03
N LEU A 36 0.19 11.36 -8.03
CA LEU A 36 1.12 10.27 -7.74
C LEU A 36 1.93 9.89 -8.98
N ASP A 37 3.26 10.02 -8.88
CA ASP A 37 4.21 9.54 -9.89
C ASP A 37 4.79 8.18 -9.47
N TRP A 38 4.26 7.10 -10.06
CA TRP A 38 4.65 5.73 -9.76
C TRP A 38 6.07 5.39 -10.18
N LEU A 39 6.56 5.99 -11.26
CA LEU A 39 7.91 5.76 -11.75
C LEU A 39 8.93 6.39 -10.79
N LYS A 40 8.68 7.62 -10.35
CA LYS A 40 9.50 8.25 -9.29
C LYS A 40 9.43 7.50 -7.97
N LEU A 41 8.28 6.94 -7.60
CA LEU A 41 8.17 6.09 -6.41
C LEU A 41 9.06 4.85 -6.51
N ARG A 42 9.01 4.12 -7.63
CA ARG A 42 9.87 2.97 -7.87
C ARG A 42 11.35 3.36 -7.83
N GLU A 43 11.71 4.44 -8.51
CA GLU A 43 13.08 4.96 -8.56
C GLU A 43 13.58 5.41 -7.18
N PHE A 44 12.72 6.03 -6.37
CA PHE A 44 13.07 6.43 -5.01
C PHE A 44 13.33 5.23 -4.09
N LEU A 45 12.55 4.15 -4.24
CA LEU A 45 12.65 2.97 -3.37
C LEU A 45 13.71 1.95 -3.83
N ALA A 46 13.97 1.86 -5.13
CA ALA A 46 14.86 0.85 -5.70
C ALA A 46 15.62 1.30 -6.96
N GLY A 47 15.78 2.62 -7.17
CA GLY A 47 16.60 3.16 -8.26
C GLY A 47 18.09 2.88 -8.06
N PRO A 48 18.94 3.15 -9.08
CA PRO A 48 20.36 2.80 -9.07
C PRO A 48 21.16 3.37 -7.89
N ASN A 49 20.73 4.54 -7.38
CA ASN A 49 21.38 5.22 -6.26
C ASN A 49 21.08 4.60 -4.89
N THR A 50 20.13 3.67 -4.81
CA THR A 50 19.74 3.03 -3.55
C THR A 50 20.66 1.88 -3.14
N GLY A 51 21.48 1.37 -4.07
CA GLY A 51 22.27 0.15 -3.86
C GLY A 51 21.42 -1.13 -3.80
N ARG A 52 20.16 -1.07 -4.25
CA ARG A 52 19.22 -2.20 -4.24
C ARG A 52 19.05 -2.77 -5.65
N GLU A 53 18.83 -4.07 -5.73
CA GLU A 53 18.41 -4.74 -6.96
C GLU A 53 16.92 -5.07 -6.80
N LEU A 54 16.06 -4.40 -7.58
CA LEU A 54 14.63 -4.67 -7.56
C LEU A 54 14.36 -6.07 -8.14
N ILE A 55 13.84 -6.98 -7.30
CA ILE A 55 13.32 -8.27 -7.78
C ILE A 55 11.98 -8.04 -8.48
N GLU A 56 11.04 -7.43 -7.76
CA GLU A 56 9.70 -7.14 -8.25
C GLU A 56 9.05 -6.02 -7.41
N MET A 57 8.14 -5.26 -8.03
CA MET A 57 7.27 -4.31 -7.36
C MET A 57 5.81 -4.65 -7.66
N VAL A 58 5.14 -5.23 -6.67
CA VAL A 58 3.76 -5.69 -6.76
C VAL A 58 2.81 -4.63 -6.21
N VAL A 59 1.86 -4.19 -7.03
CA VAL A 59 0.84 -3.22 -6.68
C VAL A 59 -0.50 -3.93 -6.48
N TYR A 60 -1.00 -3.85 -5.25
CA TYR A 60 -2.30 -4.40 -4.85
C TYR A 60 -3.36 -3.32 -4.92
N ALA A 61 -4.39 -3.55 -5.74
CA ALA A 61 -5.42 -2.56 -6.01
C ALA A 61 -6.84 -3.17 -5.93
N GLY A 62 -7.70 -2.48 -5.19
CA GLY A 62 -9.14 -2.74 -5.19
C GLY A 62 -9.83 -2.09 -6.38
N LEU A 63 -10.62 -2.85 -7.14
CA LEU A 63 -11.43 -2.35 -8.24
C LEU A 63 -12.85 -2.00 -7.76
N PRO A 64 -13.53 -1.00 -8.38
CA PRO A 64 -14.95 -0.78 -8.15
C PRO A 64 -15.75 -2.05 -8.50
N PRO A 65 -16.89 -2.31 -7.86
CA PRO A 65 -17.67 -3.53 -8.09
C PRO A 65 -18.02 -3.72 -9.56
N ALA A 66 -18.07 -4.97 -10.01
CA ALA A 66 -18.41 -5.33 -11.39
C ALA A 66 -19.93 -5.28 -11.63
N ILE A 67 -20.55 -4.12 -11.35
CA ILE A 67 -21.98 -3.87 -11.57
C ILE A 67 -22.18 -2.58 -12.37
N PRO A 68 -23.30 -2.43 -13.11
CA PRO A 68 -23.50 -1.30 -14.03
C PRO A 68 -23.33 0.08 -13.40
N ALA A 69 -23.72 0.25 -12.14
CA ALA A 69 -23.61 1.52 -11.41
C ALA A 69 -22.16 2.04 -11.26
N TRP A 70 -21.16 1.16 -11.33
CA TRP A 70 -19.75 1.49 -11.16
C TRP A 70 -18.93 1.34 -12.44
N GLN A 71 -19.57 1.07 -13.58
CA GLN A 71 -18.88 0.71 -14.81
C GLN A 71 -17.89 1.79 -15.27
N GLU A 72 -18.30 3.06 -15.25
CA GLU A 72 -17.43 4.16 -15.70
C GLU A 72 -16.18 4.31 -14.81
N GLU A 73 -16.35 4.23 -13.50
CA GLU A 73 -15.24 4.30 -12.55
C GLU A 73 -14.33 3.07 -12.66
N ARG A 74 -14.92 1.90 -12.86
CA ARG A 74 -14.20 0.65 -13.08
C ARG A 74 -13.36 0.73 -14.35
N ASP A 75 -13.89 1.27 -15.43
CA ASP A 75 -13.17 1.44 -16.70
C ASP A 75 -12.00 2.42 -16.57
N LYS A 76 -12.20 3.55 -15.86
CA LYS A 76 -11.11 4.49 -15.54
C LYS A 76 -10.03 3.79 -14.72
N LYS A 77 -10.40 3.04 -13.67
CA LYS A 77 -9.42 2.32 -12.85
C LYS A 77 -8.71 1.22 -13.63
N ASN A 78 -9.41 0.49 -14.49
CA ASN A 78 -8.80 -0.54 -15.36
C ASN A 78 -7.80 0.04 -16.35
N LYS A 79 -8.07 1.21 -16.96
CA LYS A 79 -7.08 1.90 -17.80
C LYS A 79 -5.81 2.24 -17.02
N PHE A 80 -5.96 2.69 -15.78
CA PHE A 80 -4.83 2.95 -14.90
C PHE A 80 -4.07 1.66 -14.52
N MET A 81 -4.77 0.56 -14.20
CA MET A 81 -4.14 -0.73 -13.96
C MET A 81 -3.38 -1.26 -15.19
N TYR A 82 -3.93 -1.06 -16.39
CA TYR A 82 -3.26 -1.40 -17.64
C TYR A 82 -1.98 -0.58 -17.81
N TRP A 83 -2.05 0.74 -17.58
CA TRP A 83 -0.87 1.61 -17.64
C TRP A 83 0.25 1.15 -16.68
N LEU A 84 -0.08 0.77 -15.43
CA LEU A 84 0.89 0.21 -14.49
C LEU A 84 1.57 -1.04 -15.06
N ARG A 85 0.79 -1.99 -15.58
CA ARG A 85 1.35 -3.22 -16.20
C ARG A 85 2.26 -2.89 -17.39
N SER A 86 1.85 -1.97 -18.26
CA SER A 86 2.66 -1.52 -19.40
C SER A 86 3.97 -0.83 -19.00
N ASN A 87 4.08 -0.32 -17.76
CA ASN A 87 5.30 0.29 -17.22
C ASN A 87 6.13 -0.68 -16.36
N GLY A 88 5.82 -1.98 -16.41
CA GLY A 88 6.60 -3.03 -15.75
C GLY A 88 6.32 -3.17 -14.26
N PHE A 89 5.14 -2.78 -13.80
CA PHE A 89 4.67 -3.13 -12.45
C PHE A 89 3.89 -4.44 -12.51
N MET A 90 4.14 -5.35 -11.56
CA MET A 90 3.23 -6.46 -11.31
C MET A 90 1.98 -5.91 -10.62
N VAL A 91 0.79 -6.20 -11.14
CA VAL A 91 -0.46 -5.65 -10.60
C VAL A 91 -1.44 -6.76 -10.26
N VAL A 92 -1.77 -6.84 -8.98
CA VAL A 92 -2.75 -7.77 -8.41
C VAL A 92 -4.01 -6.99 -8.07
N THR A 93 -5.16 -7.44 -8.58
CA THR A 93 -6.44 -6.75 -8.41
C THR A 93 -7.47 -7.61 -7.70
N LYS A 94 -8.30 -6.97 -6.88
CA LYS A 94 -9.46 -7.61 -6.24
C LYS A 94 -10.72 -6.81 -6.50
N ASP A 95 -11.78 -7.49 -6.90
CA ASP A 95 -13.08 -6.85 -7.06
C ASP A 95 -13.65 -6.39 -5.72
N GLY A 96 -14.11 -5.15 -5.69
CA GLY A 96 -14.82 -4.59 -4.56
C GLY A 96 -16.23 -5.15 -4.45
N ALA A 97 -16.75 -5.15 -3.23
CA ALA A 97 -18.15 -5.41 -2.95
C ALA A 97 -18.89 -4.08 -2.72
N PRO A 98 -20.14 -3.95 -3.18
CA PRO A 98 -20.99 -2.82 -2.80
C PRO A 98 -21.10 -2.72 -1.28
N ALA A 99 -21.05 -1.49 -0.78
CA ALA A 99 -21.30 -1.15 0.61
C ALA A 99 -22.54 -0.24 0.70
N GLU A 100 -22.92 0.14 1.91
CA GLU A 100 -24.02 1.09 2.14
C GLU A 100 -23.76 2.43 1.43
N GLU A 101 -24.84 3.11 1.04
CA GLU A 101 -24.84 4.51 0.57
C GLU A 101 -23.93 4.82 -0.63
N GLY A 102 -23.92 3.96 -1.66
CA GLY A 102 -23.18 4.26 -2.89
C GLY A 102 -21.66 4.26 -2.67
N HIS A 103 -21.19 3.47 -1.71
CA HIS A 103 -19.77 3.18 -1.53
C HIS A 103 -19.46 1.74 -1.93
N TYR A 104 -18.17 1.44 -2.08
CA TYR A 104 -17.69 0.06 -2.21
C TYR A 104 -16.49 -0.17 -1.30
N LYS A 105 -16.29 -1.44 -0.92
CA LYS A 105 -15.13 -1.88 -0.15
C LYS A 105 -14.34 -2.90 -0.95
N ALA A 106 -13.05 -2.64 -1.11
CA ALA A 106 -12.13 -3.52 -1.81
C ALA A 106 -10.83 -3.64 -1.00
N ASN A 107 -10.88 -4.39 0.10
CA ASN A 107 -9.72 -4.63 0.96
C ASN A 107 -8.83 -5.71 0.33
N VAL A 108 -7.55 -5.37 0.10
CA VAL A 108 -6.52 -6.23 -0.50
C VAL A 108 -5.52 -6.78 0.52
N ASP A 109 -5.65 -6.45 1.80
CA ASP A 109 -4.63 -6.69 2.83
C ASP A 109 -4.33 -8.17 3.03
N VAL A 110 -5.38 -9.00 3.07
CA VAL A 110 -5.24 -10.45 3.21
C VAL A 110 -4.50 -11.05 2.02
N MET A 111 -4.82 -10.60 0.80
CA MET A 111 -4.18 -11.06 -0.43
C MET A 111 -2.71 -10.65 -0.44
N MET A 112 -2.43 -9.37 -0.16
CA MET A 112 -1.08 -8.85 -0.03
C MET A 112 -0.27 -9.58 1.05
N ALA A 113 -0.87 -9.92 2.19
CA ALA A 113 -0.19 -10.64 3.27
C ALA A 113 0.13 -12.10 2.92
N ILE A 114 -0.74 -12.78 2.18
CA ILE A 114 -0.50 -14.15 1.69
C ILE A 114 0.65 -14.12 0.69
N ASP A 115 0.52 -13.30 -0.35
CA ASP A 115 1.54 -13.17 -1.39
C ASP A 115 2.89 -12.75 -0.81
N ALA A 116 2.92 -11.82 0.15
CA ALA A 116 4.15 -11.41 0.81
C ALA A 116 4.90 -12.59 1.42
N LEU A 117 4.19 -13.52 2.06
CA LEU A 117 4.79 -14.71 2.64
C LEU A 117 5.18 -15.72 1.56
N GLU A 118 4.41 -15.89 0.50
CA GLU A 118 4.72 -16.80 -0.60
C GLU A 118 5.94 -16.32 -1.39
N LEU A 119 5.89 -15.11 -1.93
CA LEU A 119 6.97 -14.47 -2.68
C LEU A 119 8.27 -14.38 -1.87
N SER A 120 8.18 -14.21 -0.54
CA SER A 120 9.36 -14.22 0.32
C SER A 120 10.10 -15.56 0.36
N VAL A 121 9.41 -16.68 0.14
CA VAL A 121 10.03 -18.02 0.06
C VAL A 121 10.57 -18.26 -1.35
N GLU A 122 9.82 -17.86 -2.37
CA GLU A 122 10.15 -18.15 -3.77
C GLU A 122 11.29 -17.27 -4.28
N MET A 123 11.25 -15.98 -3.94
CA MET A 123 12.18 -14.97 -4.48
C MET A 123 13.39 -14.72 -3.58
N LEU A 124 13.32 -15.17 -2.32
CA LEU A 124 14.36 -15.02 -1.30
C LEU A 124 14.94 -13.58 -1.23
N PRO A 125 14.12 -12.55 -0.98
CA PRO A 125 14.59 -11.18 -0.90
C PRO A 125 15.41 -10.93 0.37
N ASP A 126 16.44 -10.10 0.27
CA ASP A 126 17.17 -9.59 1.45
C ASP A 126 16.32 -8.56 2.20
N VAL A 127 15.57 -7.76 1.44
CA VAL A 127 14.73 -6.67 1.93
C VAL A 127 13.31 -6.79 1.37
N VAL A 128 12.31 -6.66 2.23
CA VAL A 128 10.92 -6.41 1.81
C VAL A 128 10.53 -5.00 2.22
N ILE A 129 10.06 -4.20 1.26
CA ILE A 129 9.45 -2.90 1.52
C ILE A 129 7.93 -3.06 1.47
N LEU A 130 7.26 -2.80 2.59
CA LEU A 130 5.81 -2.66 2.64
C LEU A 130 5.46 -1.18 2.45
N VAL A 131 4.84 -0.84 1.32
CA VAL A 131 4.40 0.52 1.03
C VAL A 131 2.96 0.68 1.49
N THR A 132 2.81 0.85 2.81
CA THR A 132 1.53 1.05 3.50
C THR A 132 1.79 1.67 4.89
N GLY A 133 0.84 2.44 5.39
CA GLY A 133 0.82 2.94 6.77
C GLY A 133 -0.02 2.09 7.72
N ASP A 134 -0.72 1.06 7.24
CA ASP A 134 -1.72 0.34 8.04
C ASP A 134 -1.10 -0.54 9.13
N ALA A 135 -1.54 -0.33 10.37
CA ALA A 135 -1.06 -1.06 11.55
C ALA A 135 -1.32 -2.58 11.47
N ASP A 136 -2.31 -3.02 10.69
CA ASP A 136 -2.69 -4.43 10.58
C ASP A 136 -1.58 -5.29 9.92
N PHE A 137 -0.67 -4.67 9.15
CA PHE A 137 0.51 -5.35 8.59
C PHE A 137 1.64 -5.58 9.61
N ALA A 138 1.51 -5.11 10.86
CA ALA A 138 2.57 -5.29 11.87
C ALA A 138 2.92 -6.77 12.09
N TYR A 139 1.90 -7.65 12.08
CA TYR A 139 2.14 -9.08 12.25
C TYR A 139 2.85 -9.70 11.04
N LEU A 140 2.52 -9.26 9.82
CA LEU A 140 3.23 -9.66 8.61
C LEU A 140 4.72 -9.26 8.68
N ALA A 141 5.01 -8.04 9.10
CA ALA A 141 6.39 -7.56 9.27
C ALA A 141 7.18 -8.45 10.24
N ILE A 142 6.58 -8.85 11.37
CA ILE A 142 7.21 -9.79 12.31
C ILE A 142 7.46 -11.15 11.67
N LYS A 143 6.52 -11.67 10.87
CA LYS A 143 6.67 -12.99 10.21
C LYS A 143 7.78 -12.98 9.16
N LEU A 144 7.87 -11.95 8.34
CA LEU A 144 8.96 -11.78 7.37
C LEU A 144 10.31 -11.68 8.09
N ARG A 145 10.40 -10.88 9.17
CA ARG A 145 11.63 -10.76 9.97
C ARG A 145 12.09 -12.08 10.59
N ARG A 146 11.16 -12.92 11.04
CA ARG A 146 11.49 -14.27 11.57
C ARG A 146 12.09 -15.19 10.51
N ARG A 147 11.94 -14.87 9.22
CA ARG A 147 12.57 -15.58 8.10
C ARG A 147 13.94 -15.01 7.72
N GLY A 148 14.47 -14.06 8.50
CA GLY A 148 15.77 -13.43 8.25
C GLY A 148 15.70 -12.23 7.30
N ILE A 149 14.51 -11.84 6.84
CA ILE A 149 14.31 -10.75 5.89
C ILE A 149 14.31 -9.42 6.62
N ARG A 150 15.02 -8.43 6.09
CA ARG A 150 14.91 -7.05 6.58
C ARG A 150 13.61 -6.43 6.09
N VAL A 151 12.75 -5.99 7.00
CA VAL A 151 11.48 -5.34 6.64
C VAL A 151 11.57 -3.84 6.81
N GLU A 152 11.30 -3.12 5.75
CA GLU A 152 11.17 -1.67 5.75
C GLU A 152 9.73 -1.28 5.44
N VAL A 153 9.27 -0.19 6.04
CA VAL A 153 7.91 0.32 5.80
C VAL A 153 8.03 1.71 5.19
N ALA A 154 7.43 1.89 4.01
CA ALA A 154 7.41 3.17 3.32
C ALA A 154 6.02 3.81 3.47
N SER A 155 5.96 4.92 4.21
CA SER A 155 4.71 5.66 4.44
C SER A 155 5.02 7.10 4.85
N VAL A 156 4.01 7.97 4.83
CA VAL A 156 4.11 9.29 5.44
C VAL A 156 3.92 9.15 6.94
N ALA A 157 4.72 9.86 7.75
CA ALA A 157 4.69 9.75 9.21
C ALA A 157 3.28 9.93 9.82
N ALA A 158 2.45 10.79 9.25
CA ALA A 158 1.07 11.03 9.71
C ALA A 158 0.12 9.83 9.51
N ASN A 159 0.43 8.94 8.57
CA ASN A 159 -0.42 7.81 8.21
C ASN A 159 0.15 6.46 8.70
N LEU A 160 1.33 6.47 9.33
CA LEU A 160 2.00 5.25 9.79
C LEU A 160 1.51 4.84 11.19
N GLY A 161 0.89 3.67 11.27
CA GLY A 161 0.50 3.05 12.53
C GLY A 161 1.69 2.73 13.42
N ASN A 162 1.59 3.08 14.71
CA ASN A 162 2.67 2.88 15.69
C ASN A 162 3.09 1.40 15.81
N THR A 163 2.14 0.47 15.78
CA THR A 163 2.42 -0.96 15.88
C THR A 163 3.25 -1.45 14.68
N LEU A 164 2.94 -0.99 13.47
CA LEU A 164 3.71 -1.33 12.27
C LEU A 164 5.10 -0.70 12.32
N ARG A 165 5.21 0.56 12.72
CA ARG A 165 6.49 1.25 12.94
C ARG A 165 7.40 0.46 13.87
N SER A 166 6.89 -0.04 14.99
CA SER A 166 7.65 -0.84 15.96
C SER A 166 7.98 -2.24 15.46
N ALA A 167 7.16 -2.80 14.58
CA ALA A 167 7.36 -4.13 14.01
C ALA A 167 8.39 -4.18 12.87
N ALA A 168 8.63 -3.07 12.16
CA ALA A 168 9.59 -2.97 11.07
C ALA A 168 11.05 -2.79 11.55
N ASN A 169 12.03 -3.05 10.67
CA ASN A 169 13.43 -2.74 10.91
C ASN A 169 13.76 -1.26 10.64
N ALA A 170 13.06 -0.63 9.69
CA ALA A 170 13.23 0.78 9.36
C ALA A 170 11.96 1.37 8.75
N VAL A 171 11.87 2.69 8.77
CA VAL A 171 10.81 3.47 8.14
C VAL A 171 11.43 4.35 7.06
N ILE A 172 10.84 4.34 5.88
CA ILE A 172 11.14 5.25 4.77
C ILE A 172 10.03 6.30 4.74
N ASP A 173 10.38 7.55 5.02
CA ASP A 173 9.42 8.66 4.93
C ASP A 173 9.21 9.05 3.46
N LEU A 174 7.96 8.92 3.00
CA LEU A 174 7.57 9.28 1.62
C LEU A 174 7.22 10.77 1.47
N ALA A 175 7.08 11.53 2.56
CA ALA A 175 6.70 12.94 2.49
C ALA A 175 7.67 13.79 1.64
N PRO A 176 9.01 13.64 1.72
CA PRO A 176 9.94 14.36 0.86
C PRO A 176 9.74 14.07 -0.63
N LEU A 177 9.52 12.79 -0.98
CA LEU A 177 9.27 12.38 -2.35
C LEU A 177 7.98 13.02 -2.87
N PHE A 178 6.88 12.93 -2.11
CA PHE A 178 5.59 13.45 -2.55
C PHE A 178 5.63 14.95 -2.83
N ARG A 179 6.44 15.73 -2.10
CA ARG A 179 6.63 17.16 -2.38
C ARG A 179 7.25 17.45 -3.76
N THR A 180 7.97 16.49 -4.35
CA THR A 180 8.56 16.60 -5.69
C THR A 180 7.58 16.30 -6.82
N PHE A 181 6.40 15.78 -6.49
CA PHE A 181 5.40 15.44 -7.49
C PHE A 181 4.65 16.69 -7.96
N ASP A 182 4.10 16.62 -9.17
CA ASP A 182 3.31 17.71 -9.73
C ASP A 182 2.03 17.94 -8.91
N ILE A 183 1.55 19.18 -8.92
CA ILE A 183 0.29 19.52 -8.29
C ILE A 183 -0.83 18.81 -9.04
N MET A 184 -1.75 18.19 -8.29
CA MET A 184 -2.90 17.50 -8.88
C MET A 184 -3.75 18.52 -9.64
N LYS A 185 -3.92 18.35 -10.96
CA LYS A 185 -4.85 19.17 -11.74
C LYS A 185 -6.27 18.69 -11.45
N VAL A 186 -7.23 19.61 -11.35
CA VAL A 186 -8.65 19.35 -10.99
C VAL A 186 -9.32 18.32 -11.93
N GLN A 187 -8.75 18.05 -13.10
CA GLN A 187 -9.27 17.09 -14.09
C GLN A 187 -8.89 15.62 -13.80
N ASP A 188 -7.90 15.35 -12.95
CA ASP A 188 -7.38 13.99 -12.68
C ASP A 188 -8.05 13.31 -11.46
N LEU A 189 -9.15 13.87 -10.94
CA LEU A 189 -9.89 13.31 -9.81
C LEU A 189 -10.82 12.17 -10.26
N PRO A 190 -10.64 10.91 -9.83
CA PRO A 190 -11.78 10.05 -9.63
C PRO A 190 -12.61 10.63 -8.48
N ALA A 191 -13.95 10.61 -8.61
CA ALA A 191 -14.86 11.20 -7.63
C ALA A 191 -14.49 10.73 -6.22
N ALA A 192 -14.09 11.68 -5.36
CA ALA A 192 -13.66 11.37 -4.02
C ALA A 192 -14.84 10.83 -3.20
N THR A 193 -14.80 9.56 -2.83
CA THR A 193 -15.58 9.06 -1.69
C THR A 193 -15.08 9.79 -0.45
N SER A 194 -15.83 10.81 -0.05
CA SER A 194 -15.47 11.72 1.03
C SER A 194 -15.66 11.01 2.38
N PRO A 195 -14.67 10.94 3.28
CA PRO A 195 -14.94 10.55 4.66
C PRO A 195 -15.61 11.74 5.37
N ARG A 196 -16.94 11.71 5.50
CA ARG A 196 -17.66 12.67 6.35
C ARG A 196 -17.56 12.28 7.83
N PRO A 197 -17.45 13.27 8.73
CA PRO A 197 -17.12 13.04 10.13
C PRO A 197 -18.23 12.25 10.83
N GLN A 198 -17.82 11.26 11.64
CA GLN A 198 -18.69 10.45 12.49
C GLN A 198 -19.56 11.36 13.37
N GLN A 199 -20.80 11.60 12.95
CA GLN A 199 -21.82 12.07 13.89
C GLN A 199 -22.13 10.92 14.85
N ARG A 200 -21.70 11.11 16.10
CA ARG A 200 -22.09 10.31 17.27
C ARG A 200 -23.57 9.93 17.17
N ARG A 201 -23.85 8.66 16.87
CA ARG A 201 -25.20 8.10 16.95
C ARG A 201 -25.71 8.26 18.38
N ARG A 202 -26.74 9.11 18.55
CA ARG A 202 -27.57 9.11 19.76
C ARG A 202 -28.16 7.70 19.93
N ARG A 203 -27.85 7.04 21.04
CA ARG A 203 -28.48 5.77 21.43
C ARG A 203 -29.99 5.98 21.50
N LEU A 204 -30.74 5.29 20.63
CA LEU A 204 -32.18 5.15 20.77
C LEU A 204 -32.46 4.37 22.06
N ARG A 205 -33.17 4.99 23.00
CA ARG A 205 -33.65 4.32 24.21
C ARG A 205 -34.74 3.32 23.81
N PHE A 206 -34.47 2.03 24.02
CA PHE A 206 -35.50 1.00 23.99
C PHE A 206 -36.47 1.24 25.15
N ARG A 207 -37.77 1.26 24.86
CA ARG A 207 -38.84 1.37 25.86
C ARG A 207 -39.61 0.03 25.85
N PRO A 208 -39.74 -0.68 26.97
CA PRO A 208 -40.40 -1.98 26.97
C PRO A 208 -41.93 -1.81 26.87
N PRO A 209 -42.66 -2.78 26.29
CA PRO A 209 -44.12 -2.74 26.23
C PRO A 209 -44.74 -3.00 27.60
N ALA A 210 -45.85 -2.30 27.87
CA ALA A 210 -46.60 -2.41 29.12
C ALA A 210 -47.29 -3.77 29.24
N SER A 211 -47.12 -4.44 30.37
CA SER A 211 -47.91 -5.60 30.78
C SER A 211 -49.36 -5.19 30.99
N GLN A 212 -50.29 -5.75 30.21
CA GLN A 212 -51.71 -5.71 30.55
C GLN A 212 -51.99 -6.81 31.58
N THR A 213 -52.61 -6.42 32.69
CA THR A 213 -53.11 -7.32 33.73
C THR A 213 -54.64 -7.36 33.62
N VAL A 214 -55.16 -8.59 33.70
CA VAL A 214 -56.57 -9.05 33.77
C VAL A 214 -57.39 -8.93 32.50
#